data_AF-A0A0F9K507-F1
#
_entry.id   AF-A0A0F9K507-F1
#
_cell.length_a   1.000
_cell.length_b   1.000
_cell.length_c   1.000
_cell.angle_alpha   90.00
_cell.angle_beta   90.00
_cell.angle_gamma   90.00
#
_symmetry.space_group_name_H-M   'P 1'
#
loop_
_entity.id
_entity.type
_entity.pdbx_description
1 polymer ?
#
loop_
_entity_poly.entity_id
_entity_poly.type
_entity_poly.pdbx_seq_one_letter_code
_entity_poly.pdbx_strand_id
1 'polypeptide(L)'
;ALGMAKEGFDWIWCEHALTVGYRSSLTEIVQIIGRATRDAPGKTSAQFTNLIAEPDASEETVNEAVNDTLKAIAASLLMEQVLAPKFTFTPKAAGRKEGFDYGEAGYQSGKTNVGFNEATGQFHMEIAGLVPPKSTEAKRICEQDINEVLAAFVQDRQTVEKGVFDDETPAEELTQVKMGRIVADKYPELSDDDREAVRQHAVAAIAMTQQGKKNAPTHAPADEPKTNTAFIDGVRQYVTDVKELEIDLIDRINPFQTARAILAKSMDEGTLKEVAAIIAKKRINLSHEEARMLAERAVRFRQETGRLPSITSTDAWERQMAEGIAFLQRKAAANA
;
A
#
# COMPACT_ATOMS: atom_id res chain seq x y z
N ALA A 1 23.03 18.23 -3.42
CA ALA A 1 23.98 17.85 -4.48
C ALA A 1 23.30 17.98 -5.84
N LEU A 2 23.84 18.80 -6.74
CA LEU A 2 23.45 18.88 -8.14
C LEU A 2 23.49 17.47 -8.75
N GLY A 3 22.58 17.15 -9.70
CA GLY A 3 22.28 15.83 -10.28
C GLY A 3 23.40 15.04 -10.95
N MET A 4 24.65 15.16 -10.49
CA MET A 4 25.86 14.48 -10.93
C MET A 4 26.16 13.19 -10.13
N ALA A 5 25.47 12.93 -9.02
CA ALA A 5 25.70 11.75 -8.17
C ALA A 5 24.80 10.55 -8.51
N LYS A 6 24.31 10.44 -9.76
CA LYS A 6 23.30 9.43 -10.12
C LYS A 6 23.88 8.06 -10.43
N GLU A 7 25.10 7.96 -10.97
CA GLU A 7 25.72 6.66 -11.32
C GLU A 7 27.21 6.60 -10.95
N GLY A 8 27.62 5.50 -10.30
CA GLY A 8 29.04 5.12 -10.15
C GLY A 8 29.78 5.52 -8.86
N PHE A 9 29.26 6.44 -8.04
CA PHE A 9 29.89 6.79 -6.76
C PHE A 9 29.33 5.98 -5.59
N ASP A 10 30.21 5.19 -4.96
CA ASP A 10 29.92 4.42 -3.75
C ASP A 10 30.39 5.19 -2.51
N TRP A 11 29.48 5.44 -1.58
CA TRP A 11 29.76 6.23 -0.37
C TRP A 11 29.61 5.35 0.87
N ILE A 12 30.40 4.29 0.96
CA ILE A 12 30.30 3.29 2.05
C ILE A 12 30.48 3.91 3.45
N TRP A 13 31.34 4.93 3.59
CA TRP A 13 31.55 5.67 4.85
C TRP A 13 30.53 6.80 5.09
N CYS A 14 29.51 6.96 4.24
CA CYS A 14 28.47 7.96 4.46
C CYS A 14 27.66 7.60 5.70
N GLU A 15 27.69 8.46 6.71
CA GLU A 15 26.87 8.33 7.91
C GLU A 15 25.57 9.12 7.79
N HIS A 16 25.50 10.12 6.92
CA HIS A 16 24.29 10.92 6.70
C HIS A 16 24.08 11.27 5.22
N ALA A 17 22.95 10.84 4.67
CA ALA A 17 22.48 11.24 3.35
C ALA A 17 21.25 12.16 3.48
N LEU A 18 21.33 13.33 2.85
CA LEU A 18 20.26 14.33 2.85
C LEU A 18 19.76 14.60 1.44
N THR A 19 18.46 14.41 1.24
CA THR A 19 17.75 14.79 0.01
C THR A 19 16.82 15.96 0.29
N VAL A 20 16.57 16.78 -0.73
CA VAL A 20 15.66 17.93 -0.66
C VAL A 20 14.63 17.82 -1.77
N GLY A 21 13.37 18.04 -1.40
CA GLY A 21 12.22 18.08 -2.29
C GLY A 21 11.63 16.70 -2.61
N TYR A 22 10.63 16.73 -3.49
CA TYR A 22 9.93 15.51 -3.92
C TYR A 22 10.78 14.71 -4.91
N ARG A 23 10.73 13.38 -4.79
CA ARG A 23 11.31 12.46 -5.76
C ARG A 23 10.20 11.59 -6.32
N SER A 24 10.13 11.52 -7.64
CA SER A 24 9.09 10.80 -8.37
C SER A 24 9.38 9.31 -8.50
N SER A 25 10.63 8.87 -8.27
CA SER A 25 11.02 7.46 -8.42
C SER A 25 11.41 6.83 -7.09
N LEU A 26 10.69 5.78 -6.73
CA LEU A 26 11.01 4.93 -5.58
C LEU A 26 12.37 4.24 -5.75
N THR A 27 12.66 3.79 -6.97
CA THR A 27 13.94 3.18 -7.34
C THR A 27 15.12 4.14 -7.11
N GLU A 28 14.98 5.43 -7.41
CA GLU A 28 16.02 6.43 -7.12
C GLU A 28 16.27 6.59 -5.61
N ILE A 29 15.19 6.63 -4.80
CA ILE A 29 15.29 6.70 -3.34
C ILE A 29 15.98 5.45 -2.77
N VAL A 30 15.55 4.26 -3.20
CA VAL A 30 16.15 2.97 -2.78
C VAL A 30 17.64 2.93 -3.12
N GLN A 31 18.02 3.41 -4.31
CA GLN A 31 19.43 3.46 -4.72
C GLN A 31 20.25 4.42 -3.86
N ILE A 32 19.71 5.59 -3.51
CA ILE A 32 20.41 6.56 -2.63
C ILE A 32 20.61 5.96 -1.24
N ILE A 33 19.55 5.41 -0.64
CA ILE A 33 19.60 4.78 0.67
C ILE A 33 20.59 3.61 0.63
N GLY A 34 20.46 2.71 -0.33
CA GLY A 34 21.33 1.54 -0.47
C GLY A 34 22.81 1.86 -0.72
N ARG A 35 23.15 3.07 -1.16
CA ARG A 35 24.54 3.56 -1.22
C ARG A 35 25.00 4.11 0.12
N ALA A 36 24.13 4.84 0.82
CA ALA A 36 24.43 5.44 2.11
C ALA A 36 24.41 4.43 3.27
N THR A 37 23.69 3.32 3.18
CA THR A 37 23.52 2.34 4.27
C THR A 37 24.39 1.10 4.15
N ARG A 38 25.40 1.09 3.27
CA ARG A 38 26.38 -0.01 3.21
C ARG A 38 27.21 -0.07 4.48
N ASP A 39 27.54 -1.29 4.90
CA ASP A 39 28.40 -1.55 6.05
C ASP A 39 29.84 -1.11 5.76
N ALA A 40 30.46 -0.43 6.72
CA ALA A 40 31.85 -0.01 6.65
C ALA A 40 32.52 -0.13 8.04
N PRO A 41 33.83 -0.46 8.12
CA PRO A 41 34.53 -0.50 9.40
C PRO A 41 34.43 0.83 10.16
N GLY A 42 33.97 0.78 11.41
CA GLY A 42 33.83 1.97 12.29
C GLY A 42 32.50 2.73 12.15
N LYS A 43 31.65 2.36 11.21
CA LYS A 43 30.32 2.98 11.03
C LYS A 43 29.29 2.30 11.92
N THR A 44 28.80 3.00 12.92
CA THR A 44 27.82 2.46 13.89
C THR A 44 26.38 2.77 13.51
N SER A 45 26.16 3.84 12.73
CA SER A 45 24.82 4.25 12.30
C SER A 45 24.87 4.90 10.91
N ALA A 46 23.75 4.86 10.20
CA ALA A 46 23.53 5.61 8.98
C ALA A 46 22.17 6.30 9.09
N GLN A 47 22.14 7.59 8.80
CA GLN A 47 20.93 8.41 8.78
C GLN A 47 20.61 8.79 7.34
N PHE A 48 19.34 8.66 6.98
CA PHE A 48 18.81 9.25 5.77
C PHE A 48 17.75 10.28 6.14
N THR A 49 17.86 11.48 5.59
CA THR A 49 16.91 12.58 5.83
C THR A 49 16.41 13.11 4.51
N ASN A 50 15.10 12.98 4.28
CA ASN A 50 14.45 13.66 3.17
C ASN A 50 13.76 14.93 3.69
N LEU A 51 14.28 16.09 3.31
CA LEU A 51 13.67 17.37 3.62
C LEU A 51 12.58 17.68 2.59
N ILE A 52 11.37 17.83 3.10
CA ILE A 52 10.20 18.27 2.34
C ILE A 52 9.84 19.66 2.87
N ALA A 53 9.47 20.59 1.99
CA ALA A 53 8.99 21.89 2.42
C ALA A 53 7.79 21.70 3.35
N GLU A 54 7.79 22.40 4.49
CA GLU A 54 6.62 22.44 5.36
C GLU A 54 5.45 23.03 4.55
N PRO A 55 4.31 22.33 4.46
CA PRO A 55 3.15 22.89 3.78
C PRO A 55 2.64 24.07 4.60
N ASP A 56 2.78 25.28 4.07
CA ASP A 56 2.27 26.48 4.72
C ASP A 56 0.74 26.54 4.54
N ALA A 57 0.00 26.24 5.60
CA ALA A 57 -1.45 26.33 5.63
C ALA A 57 -1.98 27.78 5.61
N SER A 58 -1.09 28.79 5.67
CA SER A 58 -1.44 30.21 5.63
C SER A 58 -1.41 30.83 4.22
N GLU A 59 -1.06 30.06 3.18
CA GLU A 59 -1.15 30.53 1.79
C GLU A 59 -2.59 30.87 1.39
N GLU A 60 -2.78 31.98 0.65
CA GLU A 60 -4.08 32.44 0.12
C GLU A 60 -4.80 31.37 -0.74
N THR A 61 -4.08 30.32 -1.16
CA THR A 61 -4.52 29.23 -2.02
C THR A 61 -4.56 27.92 -1.24
N VAL A 62 -5.67 27.66 -0.54
CA VAL A 62 -5.96 26.38 0.17
C VAL A 62 -5.67 25.13 -0.68
N ASN A 63 -5.81 25.22 -2.01
CA ASN A 63 -5.50 24.13 -2.93
C ASN A 63 -4.01 23.78 -3.04
N GLU A 64 -3.11 24.76 -2.85
CA GLU A 64 -1.65 24.58 -2.90
C GLU A 64 -1.14 23.94 -1.61
N ALA A 65 -1.59 24.43 -0.45
CA ALA A 65 -1.32 23.82 0.85
C ALA A 65 -1.78 22.34 0.92
N VAL A 66 -2.97 22.02 0.40
CA VAL A 66 -3.45 20.64 0.29
C VAL A 66 -2.56 19.80 -0.61
N ASN A 67 -2.11 20.35 -1.74
CA ASN A 67 -1.26 19.64 -2.68
C ASN A 67 0.10 19.30 -2.06
N ASP A 68 0.71 20.23 -1.33
CA ASP A 68 2.00 20.00 -0.70
C ASP A 68 1.90 19.03 0.48
N THR A 69 0.82 19.11 1.25
CA THR A 69 0.49 18.10 2.28
C THR A 69 0.37 16.69 1.68
N LEU A 70 -0.35 16.55 0.56
CA LEU A 70 -0.50 15.28 -0.15
C LEU A 70 0.83 14.72 -0.64
N LYS A 71 1.70 15.58 -1.19
CA LYS A 71 3.03 15.14 -1.63
C LYS A 71 3.92 14.73 -0.45
N ALA A 72 3.82 15.41 0.69
CA ALA A 72 4.56 15.05 1.91
C ALA A 72 4.11 13.67 2.45
N ILE A 73 2.80 13.42 2.43
CA ILE A 73 2.22 12.11 2.75
C ILE A 73 2.74 11.04 1.79
N ALA A 74 2.66 11.29 0.49
CA ALA A 74 3.11 10.36 -0.54
C ALA A 74 4.58 10.00 -0.34
N ALA A 75 5.44 11.00 -0.12
CA ALA A 75 6.85 10.78 0.16
C ALA A 75 7.08 9.95 1.44
N SER A 76 6.32 10.20 2.51
CA SER A 76 6.43 9.46 3.77
C SER A 76 6.01 7.99 3.61
N LEU A 77 4.90 7.74 2.90
CA LEU A 77 4.43 6.38 2.62
C LEU A 77 5.37 5.64 1.67
N LEU A 78 5.92 6.31 0.65
CA LEU A 78 6.95 5.75 -0.22
C LEU A 78 8.16 5.30 0.59
N MET A 79 8.67 6.17 1.47
CA MET A 79 9.80 5.87 2.35
C MET A 79 9.51 4.67 3.27
N GLU A 80 8.28 4.56 3.76
CA GLU A 80 7.84 3.41 4.53
C GLU A 80 7.88 2.11 3.72
N GLN A 81 7.48 2.13 2.45
CA GLN A 81 7.56 0.96 1.58
C GLN A 81 9.00 0.60 1.17
N VAL A 82 9.91 1.58 1.02
CA VAL A 82 11.34 1.30 0.74
C VAL A 82 11.99 0.51 1.86
N LEU A 83 11.68 0.88 3.10
CA LEU A 83 12.30 0.30 4.30
C LEU A 83 11.59 -0.98 4.75
N ALA A 84 10.41 -1.26 4.20
CA ALA A 84 9.68 -2.47 4.52
C ALA A 84 10.44 -3.71 4.03
N PRO A 85 10.48 -4.79 4.83
CA PRO A 85 10.96 -6.08 4.39
C PRO A 85 10.22 -6.57 3.14
N LYS A 86 10.91 -7.35 2.29
CA LYS A 86 10.25 -7.93 1.12
C LYS A 86 9.32 -9.05 1.55
N PHE A 87 8.11 -9.06 0.99
CA PHE A 87 7.11 -10.08 1.21
C PHE A 87 7.02 -11.02 -0.01
N THR A 88 6.99 -12.32 0.26
CA THR A 88 6.64 -13.37 -0.70
C THR A 88 5.28 -13.91 -0.29
N PHE A 89 4.25 -13.54 -1.04
CA PHE A 89 2.89 -14.02 -0.82
C PHE A 89 2.63 -15.29 -1.64
N THR A 90 1.96 -16.27 -1.04
CA THR A 90 1.50 -17.45 -1.75
C THR A 90 0.06 -17.80 -1.36
N PRO A 91 -0.69 -18.51 -2.22
CA PRO A 91 -1.99 -19.03 -1.83
C PRO A 91 -1.87 -19.94 -0.61
N LYS A 92 -2.94 -20.01 0.19
CA LYS A 92 -3.01 -20.93 1.35
C LYS A 92 -2.65 -22.37 0.94
N ALA A 93 -1.88 -23.04 1.78
CA ALA A 93 -1.38 -24.41 1.57
C ALA A 93 -0.45 -24.59 0.35
N ALA A 94 0.22 -23.52 -0.11
CA ALA A 94 1.27 -23.61 -1.13
C ALA A 94 2.55 -24.32 -0.61
N GLY A 95 2.65 -24.54 0.70
CA GLY A 95 3.68 -25.33 1.33
C GLY A 95 4.84 -24.52 1.87
N ARG A 96 5.72 -25.21 2.61
CA ARG A 96 6.95 -24.64 3.17
C ARG A 96 7.89 -24.16 2.06
N LYS A 97 8.51 -23.00 2.26
CA LYS A 97 9.64 -22.51 1.45
C LYS A 97 10.96 -22.80 2.16
N GLU A 98 11.97 -23.12 1.37
CA GLU A 98 13.33 -23.37 1.88
C GLU A 98 13.96 -22.08 2.42
N GLY A 99 14.71 -22.20 3.53
CA GLY A 99 15.36 -21.07 4.18
C GLY A 99 14.45 -20.16 5.02
N PHE A 100 13.16 -20.44 5.10
CA PHE A 100 12.23 -19.70 5.97
C PHE A 100 12.01 -20.43 7.31
N ASP A 101 12.08 -19.67 8.39
CA ASP A 101 11.70 -20.06 9.74
C ASP A 101 10.24 -19.66 10.04
N TYR A 102 9.40 -20.67 10.29
CA TYR A 102 7.98 -20.51 10.58
C TYR A 102 7.67 -20.48 12.08
N GLY A 103 8.68 -20.19 12.91
CA GLY A 103 8.58 -20.15 14.36
C GLY A 103 8.65 -21.53 15.00
N GLU A 104 8.48 -21.60 16.32
CA GLU A 104 8.70 -22.81 17.12
C GLU A 104 7.84 -24.00 16.69
N ALA A 105 6.60 -23.76 16.30
CA ALA A 105 5.67 -24.80 15.84
C ALA A 105 5.94 -25.26 14.40
N GLY A 106 6.85 -24.59 13.68
CA GLY A 106 7.12 -24.83 12.27
C GLY A 106 5.91 -24.55 11.37
N TYR A 107 6.00 -25.04 10.13
CA TYR A 107 4.92 -24.93 9.16
C TYR A 107 3.74 -25.84 9.57
N GLN A 108 2.56 -25.25 9.72
CA GLN A 108 1.33 -25.92 10.14
C GLN A 108 0.36 -26.03 8.97
N SER A 109 0.13 -27.27 8.50
CA SER A 109 -0.85 -27.54 7.44
C SER A 109 -2.26 -27.11 7.88
N GLY A 110 -2.98 -26.40 7.01
CA GLY A 110 -4.34 -25.91 7.25
C GLY A 110 -4.44 -24.58 7.99
N LYS A 111 -3.34 -24.05 8.55
CA LYS A 111 -3.26 -22.71 9.14
C LYS A 111 -2.67 -21.70 8.15
N THR A 112 -2.80 -20.42 8.48
CA THR A 112 -2.06 -19.33 7.81
C THR A 112 -0.62 -19.32 8.32
N ASN A 113 0.34 -19.61 7.46
CA ASN A 113 1.75 -19.67 7.84
C ASN A 113 2.50 -18.39 7.50
N VAL A 114 3.34 -17.94 8.44
CA VAL A 114 4.28 -16.83 8.26
C VAL A 114 5.67 -17.32 8.56
N GLY A 115 6.53 -17.28 7.55
CA GLY A 115 7.94 -17.59 7.64
C GLY A 115 8.79 -16.33 7.54
N PHE A 116 9.93 -16.30 8.23
CA PHE A 116 10.95 -15.27 8.08
C PHE A 116 12.29 -15.91 7.70
N ASN A 117 12.96 -15.34 6.71
CA ASN A 117 14.30 -15.76 6.31
C ASN A 117 15.32 -14.74 6.86
N GLU A 118 16.07 -15.13 7.90
CA GLU A 118 17.04 -14.25 8.53
C GLU A 118 18.19 -13.83 7.60
N ALA A 119 18.57 -14.70 6.65
CA ALA A 119 19.67 -14.42 5.73
C ALA A 119 19.30 -13.37 4.68
N THR A 120 18.04 -13.35 4.24
CA THR A 120 17.56 -12.42 3.20
C THR A 120 16.69 -11.29 3.72
N GLY A 121 16.25 -11.36 4.99
CA GLY A 121 15.30 -10.42 5.59
C GLY A 121 13.90 -10.48 4.98
N GLN A 122 13.53 -11.61 4.37
CA GLN A 122 12.25 -11.75 3.64
C GLN A 122 11.19 -12.46 4.47
N PHE A 123 9.93 -12.07 4.27
CA PHE A 123 8.78 -12.80 4.80
C PHE A 123 8.19 -13.72 3.73
N HIS A 124 7.76 -14.90 4.13
CA HIS A 124 6.86 -15.75 3.35
C HIS A 124 5.52 -15.81 4.06
N MET A 125 4.44 -15.46 3.37
CA MET A 125 3.11 -15.41 3.97
C MET A 125 2.08 -16.08 3.08
N GLU A 126 1.28 -16.96 3.67
CA GLU A 126 0.15 -17.59 2.99
C GLU A 126 -1.10 -16.72 3.12
N ILE A 127 -1.80 -16.47 2.03
CA ILE A 127 -3.04 -15.70 2.01
C ILE A 127 -4.14 -16.54 1.35
N ALA A 128 -5.27 -16.68 2.03
CA ALA A 128 -6.45 -17.34 1.49
C ALA A 128 -7.13 -16.45 0.43
N GLY A 129 -7.56 -17.07 -0.68
CA GLY A 129 -8.15 -16.36 -1.82
C GLY A 129 -7.14 -15.62 -2.71
N LEU A 130 -5.84 -15.70 -2.42
CA LEU A 130 -4.80 -15.08 -3.25
C LEU A 130 -4.76 -15.73 -4.64
N VAL A 131 -4.86 -14.89 -5.67
CA VAL A 131 -4.73 -15.30 -7.06
C VAL A 131 -3.23 -15.39 -7.40
N PRO A 132 -2.72 -16.59 -7.77
CA PRO A 132 -1.32 -16.72 -8.14
C PRO A 132 -1.06 -16.14 -9.54
N PRO A 133 0.05 -15.41 -9.74
CA PRO A 133 0.44 -14.92 -11.06
C PRO A 133 0.73 -16.08 -12.02
N LYS A 134 0.12 -16.05 -13.21
CA LYS A 134 0.21 -17.12 -14.21
C LYS A 134 1.38 -16.88 -15.17
N SER A 135 1.50 -15.66 -15.69
CA SER A 135 2.57 -15.32 -16.63
C SER A 135 3.93 -15.09 -15.93
N THR A 136 5.01 -15.27 -16.69
CA THR A 136 6.37 -14.94 -16.23
C THR A 136 6.49 -13.47 -15.88
N GLU A 137 5.83 -12.61 -16.65
CA GLU A 137 5.86 -11.16 -16.42
C GLU A 137 5.13 -10.78 -15.13
N ALA A 138 3.93 -11.33 -14.88
CA ALA A 138 3.22 -11.08 -13.63
C ALA A 138 4.01 -11.55 -12.39
N LYS A 139 4.70 -12.70 -12.49
CA LYS A 139 5.60 -13.19 -11.43
C LYS A 139 6.75 -12.21 -11.18
N ARG A 140 7.42 -11.76 -12.24
CA ARG A 140 8.50 -10.77 -12.17
C ARG A 140 8.00 -9.48 -11.51
N ILE A 141 6.81 -9.01 -11.88
CA ILE A 141 6.23 -7.80 -11.30
C ILE A 141 5.95 -8.00 -9.81
N CYS A 142 5.32 -9.10 -9.40
CA CYS A 142 5.04 -9.37 -8.00
C CYS A 142 6.32 -9.47 -7.15
N GLU A 143 7.42 -9.99 -7.70
CA GLU A 143 8.67 -10.22 -6.96
C GLU A 143 9.64 -9.02 -6.99
N GLN A 144 9.65 -8.25 -8.07
CA GLN A 144 10.72 -7.27 -8.34
C GLN A 144 10.17 -5.84 -8.52
N ASP A 145 9.03 -5.70 -9.19
CA ASP A 145 8.52 -4.37 -9.60
C ASP A 145 7.28 -3.95 -8.80
N ILE A 146 6.89 -4.69 -7.76
CA ILE A 146 5.69 -4.37 -6.97
C ILE A 146 5.76 -2.96 -6.38
N ASN A 147 6.98 -2.56 -6.01
CA ASN A 147 7.34 -1.23 -5.55
C ASN A 147 6.94 -0.12 -6.54
N GLU A 148 7.02 -0.36 -7.85
CA GLU A 148 6.60 0.62 -8.85
C GLU A 148 5.07 0.76 -8.91
N VAL A 149 4.32 -0.30 -8.62
CA VAL A 149 2.85 -0.24 -8.45
C VAL A 149 2.48 0.53 -7.20
N LEU A 150 3.15 0.22 -6.08
CA LEU A 150 2.99 0.95 -4.83
C LEU A 150 3.28 2.43 -5.00
N ALA A 151 4.34 2.75 -5.75
CA ALA A 151 4.73 4.12 -6.01
C ALA A 151 3.67 4.88 -6.82
N ALA A 152 3.16 4.28 -7.89
CA ALA A 152 2.06 4.87 -8.66
C ALA A 152 0.80 5.06 -7.79
N PHE A 153 0.51 4.12 -6.90
CA PHE A 153 -0.65 4.18 -6.02
C PHE A 153 -0.60 5.32 -4.99
N VAL A 154 0.53 5.51 -4.33
CA VAL A 154 0.68 6.61 -3.36
C VAL A 154 0.93 7.97 -4.03
N GLN A 155 1.18 8.00 -5.34
CA GLN A 155 1.30 9.23 -6.13
C GLN A 155 -0.03 9.63 -6.82
N ASP A 156 -1.00 8.73 -6.91
CA ASP A 156 -2.32 9.04 -7.47
C ASP A 156 -3.08 9.97 -6.53
N ARG A 157 -3.13 11.26 -6.88
CA ARG A 157 -3.71 12.32 -6.05
C ARG A 157 -5.14 12.00 -5.61
N GLN A 158 -5.98 11.46 -6.50
CA GLN A 158 -7.38 11.16 -6.17
C GLN A 158 -7.48 10.04 -5.13
N THR A 159 -6.63 9.03 -5.26
CA THR A 159 -6.57 7.89 -4.35
C THR A 159 -6.09 8.31 -2.97
N VAL A 160 -5.03 9.14 -2.89
CA VAL A 160 -4.54 9.67 -1.61
C VAL A 160 -5.58 10.60 -0.97
N GLU A 161 -6.20 11.51 -1.75
CA GLU A 161 -7.22 12.43 -1.24
C GLU A 161 -8.36 11.65 -0.56
N LYS A 162 -8.92 10.65 -1.25
CA LYS A 162 -9.98 9.81 -0.69
C LYS A 162 -9.51 8.98 0.49
N GLY A 163 -8.38 8.28 0.33
CA GLY A 163 -7.87 7.39 1.36
C GLY A 163 -7.51 8.08 2.66
N VAL A 164 -7.08 9.34 2.58
CA VAL A 164 -6.65 10.12 3.73
C VAL A 164 -7.78 10.97 4.32
N PHE A 165 -8.55 11.68 3.50
CA PHE A 165 -9.45 12.73 3.98
C PHE A 165 -10.93 12.37 3.90
N ASP A 166 -11.31 11.27 3.26
CA ASP A 166 -12.69 10.83 3.13
C ASP A 166 -12.96 9.57 3.96
N ASP A 167 -13.74 9.74 5.03
CA ASP A 167 -14.11 8.67 5.96
C ASP A 167 -15.24 7.79 5.43
N GLU A 168 -15.97 8.28 4.43
CA GLU A 168 -17.08 7.55 3.82
C GLU A 168 -16.62 6.65 2.67
N THR A 169 -15.41 6.88 2.15
CA THR A 169 -14.81 6.02 1.11
C THR A 169 -14.50 4.63 1.69
N PRO A 170 -15.11 3.54 1.18
CA PRO A 170 -14.75 2.18 1.57
C PRO A 170 -13.30 1.88 1.20
N ALA A 171 -12.61 1.11 2.05
CA ALA A 171 -11.24 0.69 1.75
C ALA A 171 -11.17 -0.10 0.43
N GLU A 172 -12.21 -0.89 0.13
CA GLU A 172 -12.37 -1.65 -1.10
C GLU A 172 -12.40 -0.78 -2.36
N GLU A 173 -12.85 0.47 -2.28
CA GLU A 173 -12.75 1.40 -3.41
C GLU A 173 -11.27 1.65 -3.76
N LEU A 174 -10.44 1.83 -2.75
CA LEU A 174 -9.00 2.11 -2.91
C LEU A 174 -8.25 0.85 -3.33
N THR A 175 -8.47 -0.25 -2.61
CA THR A 175 -7.73 -1.51 -2.77
C THR A 175 -8.17 -2.30 -4.01
N GLN A 176 -9.45 -2.27 -4.38
CA GLN A 176 -9.95 -3.01 -5.54
C GLN A 176 -10.00 -2.11 -6.78
N VAL A 177 -10.70 -0.98 -6.70
CA VAL A 177 -10.98 -0.15 -7.89
C VAL A 177 -9.78 0.71 -8.28
N LYS A 178 -9.26 1.53 -7.35
CA LYS A 178 -8.14 2.45 -7.66
C LYS A 178 -6.86 1.69 -7.96
N MET A 179 -6.48 0.74 -7.11
CA MET A 179 -5.31 -0.11 -7.37
C MET A 179 -5.49 -0.93 -8.66
N GLY A 180 -6.67 -1.50 -8.91
CA GLY A 180 -6.96 -2.24 -10.14
C GLY A 180 -6.75 -1.40 -11.39
N ARG A 181 -7.26 -0.16 -11.39
CA ARG A 181 -7.02 0.81 -12.47
C ARG A 181 -5.53 1.10 -12.67
N ILE A 182 -4.80 1.39 -11.59
CA ILE A 182 -3.37 1.69 -11.67
C ILE A 182 -2.58 0.51 -12.27
N VAL A 183 -2.93 -0.72 -11.89
CA VAL A 183 -2.30 -1.92 -12.46
C VAL A 183 -2.67 -2.06 -13.95
N ALA A 184 -3.93 -1.81 -14.32
CA ALA A 184 -4.38 -1.87 -15.72
C ALA A 184 -3.72 -0.81 -16.61
N ASP A 185 -3.57 0.41 -16.11
CA ASP A 185 -2.89 1.52 -16.80
C ASP A 185 -1.39 1.24 -16.98
N LYS A 186 -0.76 0.65 -15.96
CA LYS A 186 0.68 0.41 -15.94
C LYS A 186 1.09 -0.85 -16.73
N TYR A 187 0.21 -1.85 -16.76
CA TYR A 187 0.46 -3.15 -17.40
C TYR A 187 -0.73 -3.56 -18.29
N PRO A 188 -1.03 -2.80 -19.37
CA PRO A 188 -2.16 -3.05 -20.25
C PRO A 188 -2.03 -4.36 -21.04
N GLU A 189 -0.84 -4.95 -21.13
CA GLU A 189 -0.58 -6.22 -21.79
C GLU A 189 -0.92 -7.45 -20.93
N LEU A 190 -1.04 -7.30 -19.61
CA LEU A 190 -1.38 -8.41 -18.71
C LEU A 190 -2.84 -8.82 -18.86
N SER A 191 -3.10 -10.12 -18.67
CA SER A 191 -4.45 -10.67 -18.56
C SER A 191 -5.15 -10.19 -17.28
N ASP A 192 -6.48 -10.21 -17.26
CA ASP A 192 -7.26 -9.78 -16.09
C ASP A 192 -6.88 -10.55 -14.80
N ASP A 193 -6.62 -11.87 -14.92
CA ASP A 193 -6.17 -12.70 -13.80
C ASP A 193 -4.77 -12.30 -13.29
N ASP A 194 -3.86 -11.96 -14.20
CA ASP A 194 -2.50 -11.53 -13.83
C ASP A 194 -2.51 -10.12 -13.22
N ARG A 195 -3.36 -9.22 -13.73
CA ARG A 195 -3.56 -7.89 -13.12
C ARG A 195 -4.14 -8.02 -11.72
N GLU A 196 -5.11 -8.91 -11.52
CA GLU A 196 -5.66 -9.19 -10.20
C GLU A 196 -4.60 -9.76 -9.25
N ALA A 197 -3.74 -10.67 -9.73
CA ALA A 197 -2.61 -11.16 -8.94
C ALA A 197 -1.69 -10.01 -8.50
N VAL A 198 -1.28 -9.14 -9.41
CA VAL A 198 -0.41 -7.98 -9.10
C VAL A 198 -1.10 -7.03 -8.10
N ARG A 199 -2.38 -6.72 -8.32
CA ARG A 199 -3.19 -5.87 -7.41
C ARG A 199 -3.19 -6.45 -5.99
N GLN A 200 -3.50 -7.73 -5.85
CA GLN A 200 -3.58 -8.42 -4.55
C GLN A 200 -2.23 -8.42 -3.82
N HIS A 201 -1.12 -8.65 -4.54
CA HIS A 201 0.22 -8.61 -3.95
C HIS A 201 0.58 -7.19 -3.47
N ALA A 202 0.18 -6.15 -4.23
CA ALA A 202 0.43 -4.76 -3.87
C ALA A 202 -0.32 -4.37 -2.59
N VAL A 203 -1.63 -4.65 -2.53
CA VAL A 203 -2.44 -4.31 -1.33
C VAL A 203 -2.03 -5.12 -0.12
N ALA A 204 -1.64 -6.39 -0.30
CA ALA A 204 -1.10 -7.22 0.77
C ALA A 204 0.21 -6.64 1.33
N ALA A 205 1.14 -6.21 0.46
CA ALA A 205 2.39 -5.58 0.90
C ALA A 205 2.15 -4.33 1.76
N ILE A 206 1.24 -3.44 1.31
CA ILE A 206 0.88 -2.23 2.07
C ILE A 206 0.23 -2.60 3.40
N ALA A 207 -0.75 -3.50 3.38
CA ALA A 207 -1.48 -3.89 4.57
C ALA A 207 -0.56 -4.54 5.61
N MET A 208 0.29 -5.49 5.21
CA MET A 208 1.20 -6.17 6.13
C MET A 208 2.26 -5.23 6.70
N THR A 209 2.75 -4.28 5.90
CA THR A 209 3.67 -3.24 6.39
C THR A 209 3.02 -2.40 7.48
N GLN A 210 1.79 -1.92 7.25
CA GLN A 210 1.10 -1.07 8.22
C GLN A 210 0.67 -1.84 9.48
N GLN A 211 0.13 -3.05 9.32
CA GLN A 211 -0.28 -3.88 10.45
C GLN A 211 0.93 -4.38 11.25
N GLY A 212 2.02 -4.71 10.58
CA GLY A 212 3.28 -5.08 11.24
C GLY A 212 3.79 -3.99 12.16
N LYS A 213 3.77 -2.73 11.72
CA LYS A 213 4.15 -1.60 12.58
C LYS A 213 3.15 -1.32 13.69
N LYS A 214 1.86 -1.38 13.41
CA LYS A 214 0.80 -1.14 14.40
C LYS A 214 0.85 -2.12 15.57
N ASN A 215 1.19 -3.38 15.27
CA ASN A 215 1.28 -4.46 16.26
C ASN A 215 2.72 -4.69 16.76
N ALA A 216 3.69 -3.87 16.33
CA ALA A 216 5.06 -3.96 16.81
C ALA A 216 5.09 -3.60 18.31
N PRO A 217 5.72 -4.43 19.16
CA PRO A 217 5.79 -4.17 20.59
C PRO A 217 6.53 -2.85 20.87
N THR A 218 5.90 -1.98 21.67
CA THR A 218 6.55 -0.77 22.19
C THR A 218 7.58 -1.17 23.23
N HIS A 219 8.86 -1.16 22.84
CA HIS A 219 9.94 -1.38 23.79
C HIS A 219 10.23 -0.08 24.56
N ALA A 220 10.44 -0.18 25.87
CA ALA A 220 10.94 0.91 26.67
C ALA A 220 12.39 1.25 26.25
N PRO A 221 12.83 2.52 26.30
CA PRO A 221 14.14 2.95 25.78
C PRO A 221 15.38 2.38 26.51
N ALA A 222 15.20 1.41 27.42
CA ALA A 222 16.26 0.83 28.24
C ALA A 222 16.77 -0.54 27.74
N ASP A 223 16.02 -1.22 26.88
CA ASP A 223 16.48 -2.44 26.20
C ASP A 223 16.56 -2.09 24.72
N GLU A 224 17.75 -1.87 24.16
CA GLU A 224 17.92 -1.78 22.70
C GLU A 224 17.54 -3.12 22.09
N PRO A 225 16.36 -3.24 21.46
CA PRO A 225 16.08 -4.41 20.65
C PRO A 225 16.98 -4.25 19.42
N LYS A 226 17.47 -5.36 18.86
CA LYS A 226 17.89 -5.33 17.46
C LYS A 226 16.66 -4.84 16.67
N THR A 227 16.71 -3.62 16.16
CA THR A 227 15.57 -2.84 15.60
C THR A 227 14.78 -3.60 14.53
N ASN A 228 15.34 -4.68 13.99
CA ASN A 228 14.69 -5.59 13.04
C ASN A 228 13.69 -6.60 13.63
N THR A 229 13.72 -6.90 14.93
CA THR A 229 12.84 -7.94 15.52
C THR A 229 11.42 -7.44 15.78
N ALA A 230 11.26 -6.20 16.24
CA ALA A 230 9.95 -5.64 16.58
C ALA A 230 8.96 -5.65 15.41
N PHE A 231 9.42 -5.39 14.18
CA PHE A 231 8.57 -5.49 12.99
C PHE A 231 8.19 -6.95 12.67
N ILE A 232 9.12 -7.89 12.79
CA ILE A 232 8.88 -9.33 12.59
C ILE A 232 7.83 -9.82 13.58
N ASP A 233 7.98 -9.45 14.84
CA ASP A 233 7.04 -9.82 15.89
C ASP A 233 5.67 -9.18 15.66
N GLY A 234 5.62 -7.92 15.22
CA GLY A 234 4.37 -7.27 14.86
C GLY A 234 3.62 -7.93 13.71
N VAL A 235 4.32 -8.37 12.66
CA VAL A 235 3.71 -9.13 11.55
C VAL A 235 3.21 -10.49 12.03
N ARG A 236 4.01 -11.22 12.82
CA ARG A 236 3.63 -12.52 13.39
C ARG A 236 2.43 -12.39 14.33
N GLN A 237 2.40 -11.34 15.16
CA GLN A 237 1.30 -11.03 16.06
C GLN A 237 0.02 -10.76 15.28
N TYR A 238 0.08 -9.89 14.26
CA TYR A 238 -1.07 -9.59 13.42
C TYR A 238 -1.67 -10.85 12.78
N VAL A 239 -0.83 -11.73 12.22
CA VAL A 239 -1.31 -12.99 11.63
C VAL A 239 -1.89 -13.95 12.66
N THR A 240 -1.39 -13.93 13.90
CA THR A 240 -1.92 -14.76 14.98
C THR A 240 -3.26 -14.24 15.51
N ASP A 241 -3.44 -12.91 15.52
CA ASP A 241 -4.66 -12.27 15.99
C ASP A 241 -5.83 -12.41 15.01
N VAL A 242 -5.55 -12.56 13.71
CA VAL A 242 -6.56 -12.87 12.70
C VAL A 242 -6.79 -14.38 12.65
N LYS A 243 -8.07 -14.80 12.70
CA LYS A 243 -8.42 -16.23 12.59
C LYS A 243 -7.95 -16.85 11.28
N GLU A 244 -8.09 -16.08 10.20
CA GLU A 244 -7.65 -16.45 8.86
C GLU A 244 -7.26 -15.19 8.09
N LEU A 245 -6.08 -15.20 7.48
CA LEU A 245 -5.63 -14.11 6.63
C LEU A 245 -6.17 -14.34 5.21
N GLU A 246 -7.26 -13.66 4.88
CA GLU A 246 -7.93 -13.71 3.59
C GLU A 246 -7.71 -12.41 2.80
N ILE A 247 -7.73 -12.50 1.46
CA ILE A 247 -7.59 -11.33 0.62
C ILE A 247 -8.73 -10.31 0.81
N ASP A 248 -9.96 -10.76 1.07
CA ASP A 248 -11.10 -9.88 1.34
C ASP A 248 -10.94 -9.12 2.68
N LEU A 249 -10.26 -9.72 3.66
CA LEU A 249 -9.89 -9.03 4.90
C LEU A 249 -8.83 -7.95 4.62
N ILE A 250 -7.84 -8.26 3.78
CA ILE A 250 -6.80 -7.31 3.38
C ILE A 250 -7.40 -6.13 2.60
N ASP A 251 -8.34 -6.38 1.69
CA ASP A 251 -8.98 -5.33 0.89
C ASP A 251 -9.79 -4.33 1.74
N ARG A 252 -10.18 -4.70 2.96
CA ARG A 252 -10.85 -3.84 3.95
C ARG A 252 -9.90 -2.95 4.76
N ILE A 253 -8.60 -3.13 4.62
CA ILE A 253 -7.60 -2.31 5.33
C ILE A 253 -7.32 -1.07 4.49
N ASN A 254 -7.65 0.11 5.02
CA ASN A 254 -7.34 1.37 4.34
C ASN A 254 -5.80 1.50 4.15
N PRO A 255 -5.30 1.58 2.90
CA PRO A 255 -3.87 1.70 2.61
C PRO A 255 -3.19 2.97 3.16
N PHE A 256 -3.97 3.97 3.58
CA PHE A 256 -3.50 5.28 4.02
C PHE A 256 -3.77 5.54 5.52
N GLN A 257 -4.13 4.51 6.30
CA GLN A 257 -4.41 4.69 7.74
C GLN A 257 -3.22 5.30 8.51
N THR A 258 -1.98 4.95 8.17
CA THR A 258 -0.79 5.53 8.80
C THR A 258 -0.67 7.02 8.50
N ALA A 259 -0.89 7.42 7.24
CA ALA A 259 -0.86 8.82 6.84
C ALA A 259 -1.94 9.64 7.58
N ARG A 260 -3.15 9.09 7.71
CA ARG A 260 -4.23 9.69 8.50
C ARG A 260 -3.83 9.91 9.96
N ALA A 261 -3.23 8.90 10.58
CA ALA A 261 -2.78 8.99 11.97
C ALA A 261 -1.67 10.03 12.17
N ILE A 262 -0.81 10.24 11.18
CA ILE A 262 0.22 11.29 11.21
C ILE A 262 -0.44 12.67 11.10
N LEU A 263 -1.34 12.86 10.14
CA LEU A 263 -2.03 14.15 9.94
C LEU A 263 -2.88 14.56 11.15
N ALA A 264 -3.62 13.61 11.73
CA ALA A 264 -4.41 13.84 12.92
C ALA A 264 -3.56 14.27 14.14
N LYS A 265 -2.25 14.01 14.12
CA LYS A 265 -1.32 14.46 15.17
C LYS A 265 -0.60 15.77 14.84
N SER A 266 -0.43 16.10 13.55
CA SER A 266 0.35 17.26 13.10
C SER A 266 -0.49 18.48 12.78
N MET A 267 -1.77 18.32 12.42
CA MET A 267 -2.68 19.39 12.03
C MET A 267 -3.79 19.59 13.07
N ASP A 268 -4.32 20.80 13.18
CA ASP A 268 -5.50 21.06 14.01
C ASP A 268 -6.79 20.54 13.37
N GLU A 269 -7.80 20.31 14.21
CA GLU A 269 -9.09 19.74 13.80
C GLU A 269 -9.84 20.65 12.82
N GLY A 270 -9.64 21.97 12.88
CA GLY A 270 -10.29 22.95 12.01
C GLY A 270 -9.81 22.82 10.58
N THR A 271 -8.50 22.85 10.36
CA THR A 271 -7.91 22.70 9.01
C THR A 271 -8.22 21.33 8.40
N LEU A 272 -8.18 20.24 9.19
CA LEU A 272 -8.54 18.90 8.70
C LEU A 272 -9.99 18.85 8.19
N LYS A 273 -10.92 19.46 8.91
CA LYS A 273 -12.34 19.53 8.51
C LYS A 273 -12.54 20.36 7.25
N GLU A 274 -11.82 21.47 7.10
CA GLU A 274 -11.90 22.30 5.90
C GLU A 274 -11.38 21.57 4.66
N VAL A 275 -10.23 20.90 4.77
CA VAL A 275 -9.67 20.09 3.68
C VAL A 275 -10.60 18.94 3.32
N ALA A 276 -11.13 18.22 4.31
CA ALA A 276 -12.12 17.15 4.08
C ALA A 276 -13.39 17.68 3.39
N ALA A 277 -13.89 18.86 3.79
CA ALA A 277 -15.07 19.47 3.16
C ALA A 277 -14.82 19.89 1.71
N ILE A 278 -13.62 20.36 1.37
CA ILE A 278 -13.23 20.68 -0.01
C ILE A 278 -13.15 19.40 -0.85
N ILE A 279 -12.57 18.34 -0.32
CA ILE A 279 -12.44 17.05 -1.00
C ILE A 279 -13.81 16.40 -1.21
N ALA A 280 -14.67 16.37 -0.18
CA ALA A 280 -16.03 15.82 -0.28
C ALA A 280 -16.90 16.55 -1.32
N LYS A 281 -16.66 17.85 -1.54
CA LYS A 281 -17.35 18.63 -2.59
C LYS A 281 -16.87 18.29 -3.99
N LYS A 282 -15.65 17.75 -4.17
CA LYS A 282 -15.16 17.29 -5.48
C LYS A 282 -15.89 16.01 -5.86
N ARG A 283 -16.97 16.13 -6.62
CA ARG A 283 -17.59 14.98 -7.30
C ARG A 283 -16.62 14.43 -8.32
N ILE A 284 -16.02 13.28 -8.02
CA ILE A 284 -15.26 12.51 -9.00
C ILE A 284 -16.27 11.73 -9.84
N ASN A 285 -16.27 11.96 -11.15
CA ASN A 285 -17.07 11.17 -12.06
C ASN A 285 -16.47 9.77 -12.16
N LEU A 286 -17.30 8.76 -11.91
CA LEU A 286 -16.95 7.37 -12.11
C LEU A 286 -16.53 7.15 -13.58
N SER A 287 -15.32 6.63 -13.79
CA SER A 287 -14.86 6.31 -15.14
C SER A 287 -15.58 5.08 -15.68
N HIS A 288 -15.59 4.90 -17.00
CA HIS A 288 -16.18 3.71 -17.60
C HIS A 288 -15.50 2.41 -17.14
N GLU A 289 -14.19 2.46 -16.97
CA GLU A 289 -13.39 1.33 -16.51
C GLU A 289 -13.63 1.03 -15.04
N GLU A 290 -13.67 2.06 -14.18
CA GLU A 290 -14.02 1.92 -12.76
C GLU A 290 -15.43 1.34 -12.61
N ALA A 291 -16.39 1.79 -13.42
CA ALA A 291 -17.74 1.23 -13.44
C ALA A 291 -17.77 -0.24 -13.88
N ARG A 292 -16.90 -0.63 -14.83
CA ARG A 292 -16.76 -2.03 -15.25
C ARG A 292 -16.20 -2.90 -14.12
N MET A 293 -15.14 -2.45 -13.45
CA MET A 293 -14.57 -3.16 -12.30
C MET A 293 -15.61 -3.35 -11.17
N LEU A 294 -16.38 -2.31 -10.85
CA LEU A 294 -17.47 -2.39 -9.88
C LEU A 294 -18.57 -3.38 -10.30
N ALA A 295 -18.92 -3.43 -11.60
CA ALA A 295 -19.90 -4.37 -12.10
C ALA A 295 -19.41 -5.83 -12.06
N GLU A 296 -18.13 -6.07 -12.38
CA GLU A 296 -17.51 -7.39 -12.24
C GLU A 296 -17.51 -7.85 -10.78
N ARG A 297 -17.24 -6.94 -9.83
CA ARG A 297 -17.36 -7.24 -8.40
C ARG A 297 -18.82 -7.49 -7.97
N ALA A 298 -19.77 -6.73 -8.51
CA ALA A 298 -21.19 -6.95 -8.26
C ALA A 298 -21.67 -8.33 -8.73
N VAL A 299 -21.07 -8.90 -9.78
CA VAL A 299 -21.35 -10.29 -10.20
C VAL A 299 -20.88 -11.28 -9.13
N ARG A 300 -19.69 -11.10 -8.57
CA ARG A 300 -19.20 -11.93 -7.44
C ARG A 300 -20.09 -11.79 -6.21
N PHE A 301 -20.45 -10.55 -5.85
CA PHE A 301 -21.40 -10.28 -4.76
C PHE A 301 -22.73 -11.03 -4.96
N ARG A 302 -23.26 -11.06 -6.19
CA ARG A 302 -24.48 -11.81 -6.51
C ARG A 302 -24.30 -13.32 -6.35
N GLN A 303 -23.13 -13.86 -6.70
CA GLN A 303 -22.84 -15.29 -6.53
C GLN A 303 -22.77 -15.67 -5.05
N GLU A 304 -22.23 -14.80 -4.20
CA GLU A 304 -22.07 -15.02 -2.77
C GLU A 304 -23.37 -14.81 -1.98
N THR A 305 -24.12 -13.75 -2.30
CA THR A 305 -25.30 -13.32 -1.52
C THR A 305 -26.63 -13.72 -2.15
N GLY A 306 -26.63 -14.19 -3.40
CA GLY A 306 -27.83 -14.54 -4.16
C GLY A 306 -28.65 -13.34 -4.67
N ARG A 307 -28.21 -12.10 -4.41
CA ARG A 307 -28.92 -10.87 -4.81
C ARG A 307 -27.99 -9.84 -5.44
N LEU A 308 -28.55 -8.92 -6.22
CA LEU A 308 -27.79 -7.77 -6.72
C LEU A 308 -27.52 -6.76 -5.58
N PRO A 309 -26.40 -6.01 -5.65
CA PRO A 309 -26.14 -4.92 -4.73
C PRO A 309 -27.20 -3.82 -4.89
N SER A 310 -27.55 -3.19 -3.77
CA SER A 310 -28.58 -2.16 -3.71
C SER A 310 -27.97 -0.77 -3.49
N ILE A 311 -28.45 0.22 -4.25
CA ILE A 311 -28.07 1.62 -4.08
C ILE A 311 -28.62 2.24 -2.78
N THR A 312 -29.60 1.60 -2.16
CA THR A 312 -30.17 2.00 -0.86
C THR A 312 -29.57 1.24 0.31
N SER A 313 -28.53 0.42 0.09
CA SER A 313 -27.87 -0.30 1.17
C SER A 313 -27.24 0.66 2.19
N THR A 314 -27.21 0.26 3.46
CA THR A 314 -26.45 0.99 4.49
C THR A 314 -24.95 0.74 4.33
N ASP A 315 -24.57 -0.33 3.65
CA ASP A 315 -23.19 -0.65 3.34
C ASP A 315 -22.67 0.24 2.21
N ALA A 316 -21.63 1.02 2.49
CA ALA A 316 -21.07 1.96 1.52
C ALA A 316 -20.47 1.26 0.29
N TRP A 317 -19.87 0.08 0.47
CA TRP A 317 -19.28 -0.70 -0.62
C TRP A 317 -20.36 -1.30 -1.52
N GLU A 318 -21.44 -1.80 -0.94
CA GLU A 318 -22.60 -2.29 -1.70
C GLU A 318 -23.23 -1.17 -2.53
N ARG A 319 -23.39 0.02 -1.97
CA ARG A 319 -23.88 1.18 -2.72
C ARG A 319 -22.99 1.51 -3.93
N GLN A 320 -21.67 1.51 -3.75
CA GLN A 320 -20.74 1.78 -4.84
C GLN A 320 -20.83 0.75 -5.97
N MET A 321 -20.94 -0.54 -5.64
CA MET A 321 -21.17 -1.58 -6.65
C MET A 321 -22.47 -1.34 -7.43
N ALA A 322 -23.54 -0.92 -6.75
CA ALA A 322 -24.81 -0.59 -7.39
C ALA A 322 -24.71 0.66 -8.29
N GLU A 323 -23.96 1.68 -7.87
CA GLU A 323 -23.68 2.88 -8.67
C GLU A 323 -22.93 2.55 -9.97
N GLY A 324 -21.95 1.64 -9.91
CA GLY A 324 -21.21 1.16 -11.08
C GLY A 324 -22.12 0.48 -12.10
N ILE A 325 -23.03 -0.39 -11.65
CA ILE A 325 -24.05 -1.00 -12.52
C ILE A 325 -24.94 0.07 -13.15
N ALA A 326 -25.46 1.00 -12.34
CA ALA A 326 -26.35 2.06 -12.81
C ALA A 326 -25.65 3.00 -13.81
N PHE A 327 -24.35 3.24 -13.66
CA PHE A 327 -23.56 4.00 -14.62
C PHE A 327 -23.49 3.29 -15.98
N LEU A 328 -23.18 1.99 -16.00
CA LEU A 328 -23.10 1.22 -17.24
C LEU A 328 -24.46 1.10 -17.93
N GLN A 329 -25.54 0.91 -17.18
CA GLN A 329 -26.90 0.88 -17.73
C GLN A 329 -27.28 2.20 -18.40
N ARG A 330 -27.00 3.33 -17.75
CA ARG A 330 -27.25 4.67 -18.32
C ARG A 330 -26.45 4.89 -19.61
N LYS A 331 -25.18 4.48 -19.63
CA LYS A 331 -24.33 4.60 -20.81
C LYS A 331 -24.80 3.70 -21.97
N ALA A 332 -25.24 2.48 -21.67
CA ALA A 332 -25.82 1.57 -22.66
C ALA A 332 -27.12 2.11 -23.25
N ALA A 333 -28.01 2.68 -22.41
CA ALA A 333 -29.25 3.29 -22.86
C ALA A 333 -29.04 4.59 -23.68
N ALA A 334 -27.96 5.33 -23.43
CA ALA A 334 -27.61 6.53 -24.20
C ALA A 334 -26.97 6.23 -25.57
N ASN A 335 -26.46 5.00 -25.76
CA ASN A 335 -25.84 4.54 -27.01
C ASN A 335 -26.77 3.65 -27.85
N ALA A 336 -28.01 3.43 -27.40
CA ALA A 336 -29.04 2.64 -28.08
C ALA A 336 -30.04 3.56 -28.80
#